data_AF-A0A846I090-F1
#
_entry.id   AF-A0A846I090-F1
#
_cell.length_a   1.000
_cell.length_b   1.000
_cell.length_c   1.000
_cell.angle_alpha   90.00
_cell.angle_beta   90.00
_cell.angle_gamma   90.00
#
_symmetry.space_group_name_H-M   'P 1'
#
loop_
_entity.id
_entity.type
_entity.pdbx_description
1 polymer ?
#
loop_
_entity_poly.entity_id
_entity_poly.type
_entity_poly.pdbx_seq_one_letter_code
_entity_poly.pdbx_strand_id
1 'polypeptide(L)' 'MEDIKVIVTQEKREETIDKILELVEKEFKGLDVTAVFTKKLLEDTIKVLEYKCMETSLKSINKNNFNK' A
#
# COMPACT_ATOMS: atom_id res chain seq x y z
N MET A 1 7.97 -15.42 13.74
CA MET A 1 7.28 -14.27 13.14
C MET A 1 5.84 -14.42 13.57
N GLU A 2 5.31 -13.49 14.36
CA GLU A 2 3.95 -13.62 14.90
C GLU A 2 2.96 -13.77 13.75
N ASP A 3 2.39 -14.96 13.65
CA ASP A 3 1.28 -15.28 12.79
C ASP A 3 0.14 -14.32 13.12
N ILE A 4 -0.06 -13.31 12.28
CA ILE A 4 -1.29 -12.52 12.29
C ILE A 4 -2.41 -13.48 11.88
N LYS A 5 -2.92 -14.24 12.86
CA LYS A 5 -4.08 -15.13 12.71
C LYS A 5 -5.34 -14.27 12.68
N VAL A 6 -5.46 -13.43 11.66
CA VAL A 6 -6.73 -12.77 11.36
C VAL A 6 -7.52 -13.75 10.51
N ILE A 7 -8.55 -14.33 11.12
CA ILE A 7 -9.53 -15.19 10.45
C ILE A 7 -10.42 -14.29 9.59
N VAL A 8 -9.87 -13.70 8.54
CA VAL A 8 -10.67 -13.00 7.53
C VAL A 8 -11.33 -14.07 6.67
N THR A 9 -12.66 -14.06 6.58
CA THR A 9 -13.37 -14.95 5.64
C THR A 9 -12.96 -14.61 4.20
N GLN A 10 -13.05 -15.58 3.30
CA GLN A 10 -12.78 -15.33 1.88
C GLN A 10 -13.66 -14.19 1.33
N GLU A 11 -14.94 -14.17 1.71
CA GLU A 11 -15.88 -13.11 1.36
C GLU A 11 -15.38 -11.72 1.77
N LYS A 12 -14.86 -11.55 2.99
CA LYS A 12 -14.34 -10.24 3.43
C LYS A 12 -13.05 -9.84 2.75
N ARG A 13 -12.26 -10.82 2.30
CA ARG A 13 -11.09 -10.54 1.46
C ARG A 13 -11.52 -10.02 0.09
N GLU A 14 -12.48 -10.69 -0.55
CA GLU A 14 -13.03 -10.28 -1.87
C GLU A 14 -13.69 -8.90 -1.79
N GLU A 15 -14.55 -8.67 -0.80
CA GLU A 15 -15.19 -7.36 -0.56
C GLU A 15 -14.16 -6.24 -0.35
N THR A 16 -13.05 -6.53 0.32
CA THR A 16 -11.98 -5.55 0.53
C THR A 16 -11.23 -5.25 -0.76
N ILE A 17 -10.98 -6.26 -1.60
CA ILE A 17 -10.36 -6.07 -2.91
C ILE A 17 -11.24 -5.17 -3.77
N ASP A 18 -12.55 -5.42 -3.82
CA ASP A 18 -13.49 -4.61 -4.59
C ASP A 18 -13.48 -3.14 -4.14
N LYS A 19 -13.46 -2.89 -2.82
CA LYS A 19 -13.36 -1.52 -2.27
C LYS A 19 -12.05 -0.83 -2.64
N ILE A 20 -10.94 -1.56 -2.69
CA ILE A 20 -9.64 -1.02 -3.12
C ILE A 20 -9.69 -0.65 -4.60
N LEU A 21 -10.27 -1.50 -5.45
CA LEU A 21 -10.43 -1.20 -6.87
C LEU A 21 -11.34 0.01 -7.09
N GLU A 22 -12.47 0.10 -6.39
CA GLU A 22 -13.38 1.24 -6.43
C GLU A 22 -12.70 2.55 -6.00
N LEU A 23 -11.85 2.50 -4.97
CA LEU A 23 -11.04 3.65 -4.54
C LEU A 23 -10.13 4.13 -5.67
N VAL A 24 -9.40 3.21 -6.32
CA VAL A 24 -8.49 3.55 -7.42
C VAL A 24 -9.28 4.17 -8.58
N GLU A 25 -10.39 3.58 -8.99
CA GLU A 25 -11.22 4.14 -10.06
C GLU A 25 -11.72 5.56 -9.75
N LYS A 26 -12.12 5.82 -8.50
CA LYS A 26 -12.58 7.14 -8.05
C LYS A 26 -11.47 8.18 -8.06
N GLU A 27 -10.29 7.84 -7.54
CA GLU A 27 -9.14 8.77 -7.46
C GLU A 27 -8.62 9.17 -8.85
N PHE A 28 -8.66 8.23 -9.80
CA PHE A 28 -8.19 8.45 -11.16
C PHE A 28 -9.33 8.74 -12.14
N LYS A 29 -10.48 9.23 -11.64
CA LYS A 29 -11.67 9.52 -12.47
C LYS A 29 -11.32 10.43 -13.66
N GLY A 30 -11.68 9.97 -14.86
CA GLY A 30 -11.39 10.67 -16.12
C GLY A 30 -10.11 10.19 -16.81
N LEU A 31 -9.38 9.24 -16.20
CA LEU A 31 -8.30 8.49 -16.82
C LEU A 31 -8.75 7.06 -17.05
N ASP A 32 -8.29 6.45 -18.15
CA ASP A 32 -8.51 5.02 -18.41
C ASP A 32 -7.51 4.21 -17.58
N VAL A 33 -7.96 3.73 -16.42
CA VAL A 33 -7.14 2.98 -15.49
C VAL A 33 -7.18 1.50 -15.86
N THR A 34 -6.06 0.98 -16.35
CA THR A 34 -5.94 -0.44 -16.68
C THR A 34 -5.64 -1.30 -15.45
N ALA A 35 -6.03 -2.57 -15.50
CA ALA A 35 -5.68 -3.55 -14.46
C ALA A 35 -4.16 -3.67 -14.24
N VAL A 36 -3.36 -3.49 -15.30
CA VAL A 36 -1.89 -3.50 -15.24
C VAL A 36 -1.37 -2.31 -14.43
N PHE A 37 -1.94 -1.12 -14.64
CA PHE A 37 -1.61 0.06 -13.85
C PHE A 37 -1.98 -0.13 -12.38
N THR A 38 -3.19 -0.60 -12.09
CA THR A 38 -3.64 -0.83 -10.70
C THR A 38 -2.74 -1.83 -9.99
N LYS A 39 -2.33 -2.91 -10.65
CA LYS A 39 -1.35 -3.85 -10.12
C LYS A 39 -0.04 -3.15 -9.75
N LYS A 40 0.50 -2.32 -10.66
CA LYS A 40 1.75 -1.59 -10.43
C LYS A 40 1.65 -0.59 -9.27
N LEU A 41 0.53 0.12 -9.17
CA LEU A 41 0.23 1.04 -8.07
C LEU A 41 0.22 0.32 -6.71
N LEU A 42 -0.41 -0.85 -6.63
CA LEU A 42 -0.45 -1.66 -5.40
C LEU A 42 0.94 -2.19 -5.03
N GLU A 43 1.73 -2.67 -6.00
CA GLU A 43 3.13 -3.07 -5.77
C GLU A 43 3.98 -1.92 -5.22
N ASP A 44 3.86 -0.72 -5.80
CA ASP A 44 4.61 0.44 -5.34
C ASP A 44 4.09 0.94 -3.97
N THR A 45 2.79 0.78 -3.69
CA THR A 45 2.20 1.03 -2.37
C THR A 45 2.80 0.10 -1.31
N ILE A 46 2.94 -1.20 -1.61
CA ILE A 46 3.59 -2.17 -0.72
C ILE A 46 5.02 -1.74 -0.41
N LYS A 47 5.82 -1.36 -1.43
CA LYS A 47 7.19 -0.87 -1.20
C LYS A 47 7.23 0.37 -0.30
N VAL A 48 6.31 1.30 -0.50
CA VAL A 48 6.20 2.50 0.35
C VAL A 48 5.81 2.13 1.78
N LEU A 49 4.90 1.16 1.95
CA LEU A 49 4.53 0.65 3.28
C LEU A 49 5.70 -0.06 3.95
N GLU A 50 6.39 -0.96 3.25
CA GLU A 50 7.59 -1.66 3.74
C GLU A 50 8.67 -0.65 4.14
N TYR A 51 8.95 0.33 3.28
CA TYR A 51 9.86 1.42 3.57
C TYR A 51 9.42 2.20 4.81
N LYS A 52 8.18 2.70 4.88
CA LYS A 52 7.66 3.43 6.05
C LYS A 52 7.67 2.60 7.35
N CYS A 53 7.40 1.30 7.26
CA CYS A 53 7.49 0.36 8.37
C CYS A 53 8.95 0.16 8.81
N MET A 54 9.90 0.15 7.87
CA MET A 54 11.34 0.09 8.12
C MET A 54 11.96 1.44 8.55
N GLU A 55 11.35 2.57 8.18
CA GLU A 55 11.84 3.93 8.41
C GLU A 55 11.44 4.54 9.77
N THR A 56 10.70 3.80 10.60
CA THR A 56 10.52 4.15 12.01
C THR A 56 11.80 3.82 12.81
N SER A 57 12.13 4.61 13.83
CA SER A 57 13.52 5.03 14.09
C SER A 57 14.66 4.03 14.37
N LEU A 58 15.91 4.48 14.09
CA LEU A 58 16.93 4.64 15.17
C LEU A 58 17.34 6.10 15.49
N LYS A 59 16.74 7.08 14.80
CA LYS A 59 16.62 8.53 15.07
C LYS A 59 16.06 9.10 13.77
N SER A 60 14.78 8.89 13.52
CA SER A 60 14.26 8.01 12.44
C SER A 60 14.92 8.05 11.06
N ILE A 61 16.14 7.51 11.03
CA ILE A 61 17.15 7.65 9.97
C ILE A 61 17.85 9.02 10.10
N ASN A 62 18.86 9.11 10.97
CA ASN A 62 19.46 10.34 11.55
C ASN A 62 20.25 11.22 10.55
N LYS A 63 19.87 11.19 9.27
CA LYS A 63 20.75 11.55 8.16
C LYS A 63 20.04 12.06 6.91
N ASN A 64 18.74 12.37 6.95
CA ASN A 64 18.11 13.01 5.79
C ASN A 64 18.50 14.48 5.58
N ASN A 65 19.35 15.09 6.41
CA ASN A 65 19.86 16.44 6.16
C ASN A 65 21.34 16.60 6.57
N PHE A 66 22.26 15.90 5.90
CA PHE A 66 23.59 16.48 5.62
C PHE A 66 23.47 17.65 4.60
N ASN A 67 22.42 18.45 4.72
CA ASN A 67 22.30 19.74 4.08
C ASN A 67 22.46 20.79 5.17
N LYS A 68 23.73 21.17 5.38
CA LYS A 68 24.07 22.58 5.50
C LYS A 68 25.22 22.87 4.56
#